data_AF-A0A8D8KRQ8-F1
#
_entry.id   AF-A0A8D8KRQ8-F1
#
_cell.length_a   1.000
_cell.length_b   1.000
_cell.length_c   1.000
_cell.angle_alpha   90.00
_cell.angle_beta   90.00
_cell.angle_gamma   90.00
#
_symmetry.space_group_name_H-M   'P 1'
#
loop_
_entity.id
_entity.type
_entity.pdbx_description
1 polymer ?
#
loop_
_entity_poly.entity_id
_entity_poly.type
_entity_poly.pdbx_seq_one_letter_code
_entity_poly.pdbx_strand_id
1 'polypeptide(L)'
;IGINTAIYSPSESGGNVGIGFAIPSNLAISIIDTLKSGKKIKHGWLGVQVQPITKEFAESLGLKDIKGALVASVVKGSPAEKGGIKVGDILLEFDGKKIDRMTQ
;
A
#
# COMPACT_ATOMS: atom_id res chain seq x y z
N ILE A 1 -22.30 -1.04 -4.70
CA ILE A 1 -22.25 -1.25 -6.19
C ILE A 1 -20.91 -0.69 -6.68
N GLY A 2 -20.28 -1.22 -7.73
CA GLY A 2 -18.91 -0.85 -8.15
C GLY A 2 -18.69 -0.97 -9.66
N ILE A 3 -17.49 -0.63 -10.13
CA ILE A 3 -17.07 -0.72 -11.54
C ILE A 3 -16.15 -1.94 -11.71
N ASN A 4 -16.57 -2.92 -12.51
CA ASN A 4 -15.76 -4.11 -12.78
C ASN A 4 -14.44 -3.71 -13.44
N THR A 5 -13.33 -4.10 -12.83
CA THR A 5 -11.99 -3.63 -13.21
C THR A 5 -11.07 -4.78 -13.61
N ALA A 6 -11.17 -5.93 -12.94
CA ALA A 6 -10.36 -7.10 -13.27
C ALA A 6 -11.11 -8.39 -12.96
N ILE A 7 -10.64 -9.49 -13.54
CA ILE A 7 -11.00 -10.85 -13.15
C ILE A 7 -9.72 -11.58 -12.75
N TYR A 8 -9.85 -12.53 -11.83
CA TYR A 8 -8.79 -13.52 -11.66
C TYR A 8 -8.91 -14.55 -12.78
N SER A 9 -7.81 -14.80 -13.48
CA SER A 9 -7.72 -15.87 -14.47
C SER A 9 -6.45 -16.70 -14.22
N PRO A 10 -6.56 -17.96 -13.79
CA PRO A 10 -5.42 -18.82 -13.49
C PRO A 10 -4.75 -19.40 -14.74
N SER A 11 -5.32 -19.18 -15.93
CA SER A 11 -4.81 -19.68 -17.21
C SER A 11 -4.61 -18.55 -18.21
N GLU A 12 -3.62 -18.67 -19.10
CA GLU A 12 -3.33 -17.70 -20.17
C GLU A 12 -4.52 -17.45 -21.12
N SER A 13 -5.56 -18.28 -21.05
CA SER A 13 -6.80 -18.17 -21.83
C SER A 13 -7.71 -16.99 -21.44
N GLY A 14 -7.47 -16.31 -20.32
CA GLY A 14 -8.24 -15.13 -19.91
C GLY A 14 -9.68 -15.42 -19.48
N GLY A 15 -10.03 -16.68 -19.20
CA GLY A 15 -11.35 -17.08 -18.72
C GLY A 15 -11.60 -16.67 -17.26
N ASN A 16 -12.82 -16.23 -16.96
CA ASN A 16 -13.25 -15.92 -15.59
C ASN A 16 -13.53 -17.22 -14.81
N VAL A 17 -12.92 -17.36 -13.63
CA VAL A 17 -13.14 -18.52 -12.74
C VAL A 17 -14.11 -18.24 -11.58
N GLY A 18 -14.94 -17.20 -11.71
CA GLY A 18 -15.91 -16.77 -10.70
C GLY A 18 -15.40 -15.73 -9.71
N ILE A 19 -14.20 -15.18 -9.92
CA ILE A 19 -13.61 -14.13 -9.06
C ILE A 19 -13.43 -12.86 -9.89
N GLY A 20 -14.26 -11.86 -9.61
CA GLY A 20 -14.19 -10.53 -10.19
C GLY A 20 -13.80 -9.49 -9.14
N PHE A 21 -13.03 -8.50 -9.57
CA PHE A 21 -12.63 -7.36 -8.75
C PHE A 21 -13.29 -6.09 -9.29
N ALA A 22 -13.81 -5.28 -8.39
CA ALA A 22 -14.45 -4.03 -8.72
C ALA A 22 -13.87 -2.88 -7.90
N ILE A 23 -13.67 -1.73 -8.56
CA ILE A 23 -13.43 -0.47 -7.87
C ILE A 23 -14.78 -0.02 -7.26
N PRO A 24 -14.86 0.25 -5.95
CA PRO A 24 -16.11 0.72 -5.32
C PRO A 24 -16.60 2.03 -5.95
N SER A 25 -17.92 2.16 -6.16
CA SER A 25 -18.51 3.34 -6.82
C SER A 25 -18.17 4.65 -6.10
N ASN A 26 -18.13 4.63 -4.77
CA ASN A 26 -17.86 5.82 -3.96
C ASN A 26 -16.44 6.37 -4.23
N LEU A 27 -15.45 5.49 -4.43
CA LEU A 27 -14.11 5.89 -4.82
C LEU A 27 -14.11 6.48 -6.23
N ALA A 28 -14.78 5.82 -7.18
CA ALA A 28 -14.86 6.26 -8.56
C ALA A 28 -15.50 7.66 -8.71
N ILE A 29 -16.59 7.94 -7.98
CA ILE A 29 -17.29 9.23 -8.01
C ILE A 29 -16.35 10.37 -7.59
N SER A 30 -15.62 10.21 -6.48
CA SER A 30 -14.69 11.25 -5.99
C SER A 30 -13.59 11.59 -7.01
N ILE A 31 -13.12 10.59 -7.73
CA ILE A 31 -12.12 10.74 -8.78
C ILE A 31 -12.73 11.45 -10.00
N ILE A 32 -13.91 11.04 -10.44
CA ILE A 32 -14.61 11.63 -11.59
C ILE A 32 -14.91 13.11 -11.34
N ASP A 33 -15.36 13.48 -10.14
CA ASP A 33 -15.65 14.87 -9.79
C ASP A 33 -14.38 15.73 -9.82
N THR A 34 -13.27 15.19 -9.33
CA THR A 34 -11.95 15.84 -9.41
C THR A 34 -11.56 16.10 -10.87
N LEU A 35 -11.70 15.09 -11.72
CA LEU A 35 -11.37 15.20 -13.15
C LEU A 35 -12.29 16.18 -13.90
N LYS A 36 -13.60 16.16 -13.61
CA LYS A 36 -14.57 17.11 -14.19
C LYS A 36 -14.27 18.55 -13.83
N SER A 37 -13.72 18.80 -12.63
CA SER A 37 -13.29 20.14 -12.20
C SER A 37 -12.01 20.65 -12.91
N GLY A 38 -11.45 19.87 -13.84
CA GLY A 38 -10.21 20.19 -14.54
C GLY A 38 -8.95 19.99 -13.70
N LYS A 39 -9.08 19.43 -12.48
CA LYS A 39 -7.96 19.20 -11.56
C LYS A 39 -7.31 17.85 -11.85
N LYS A 40 -5.98 17.83 -11.79
CA LYS A 40 -5.21 16.58 -11.83
C LYS A 40 -5.25 15.91 -10.46
N ILE A 41 -5.40 14.59 -10.47
CA ILE A 41 -5.25 13.77 -9.27
C ILE A 41 -3.77 13.84 -8.87
N LYS A 42 -3.49 14.27 -7.65
CA LYS A 42 -2.15 14.28 -7.07
C LYS A 42 -2.08 13.19 -6.02
N HIS A 43 -1.23 12.20 -6.25
CA HIS A 43 -0.91 11.21 -5.22
C HIS A 43 0.25 11.73 -4.38
N GLY A 44 0.10 11.64 -3.06
CA GLY A 44 1.21 11.88 -2.14
C GLY A 44 2.31 10.85 -2.37
N TRP A 45 3.56 11.29 -2.38
CA TRP A 45 4.71 10.42 -2.53
C TRP A 45 5.70 10.70 -1.41
N LEU A 46 5.91 9.69 -0.56
CA LEU A 46 6.78 9.78 0.61
C LEU A 46 8.23 9.37 0.28
N GLY A 47 8.41 8.47 -0.70
CA GLY A 47 9.72 7.97 -1.12
C GLY A 47 10.30 6.87 -0.21
N VAL A 48 9.44 6.01 0.34
CA VAL A 48 9.83 4.86 1.16
C VAL A 48 9.37 3.59 0.50
N GLN A 49 10.24 2.58 0.46
CA GLN A 49 9.85 1.21 0.18
C GLN A 49 9.79 0.43 1.47
N VAL A 50 8.65 -0.19 1.73
CA VAL A 50 8.37 -0.95 2.94
C VAL A 50 8.19 -2.42 2.61
N GLN A 51 8.55 -3.29 3.56
CA GLN A 51 8.37 -4.74 3.49
C GLN A 51 7.64 -5.25 4.74
N PRO A 52 6.80 -6.29 4.59
CA PRO A 52 6.19 -6.95 5.73
C PRO A 52 7.26 -7.60 6.61
N ILE A 53 7.06 -7.55 7.92
CA ILE A 53 7.91 -8.27 8.88
C ILE A 53 7.45 -9.73 8.89
N THR A 54 8.36 -10.64 8.54
CA THR A 54 8.09 -12.08 8.68
C THR A 54 8.31 -12.53 10.12
N LYS A 55 7.75 -13.68 10.48
CA LYS A 55 7.87 -14.22 11.85
C LYS A 55 9.34 -14.50 12.21
N GLU A 56 10.08 -15.07 11.27
CA GLU A 56 11.50 -15.40 11.42
C GLU A 56 12.34 -14.13 11.63
N PHE A 57 12.00 -13.06 10.90
CA PHE A 57 12.66 -11.76 11.04
C PHE A 57 12.35 -11.11 12.40
N ALA A 58 11.08 -11.12 12.83
CA ALA A 58 10.68 -10.63 14.15
C ALA A 58 11.42 -11.34 15.29
N GLU A 59 11.51 -12.67 15.22
CA GLU A 59 12.21 -13.50 16.21
C GLU A 59 13.71 -13.15 16.27
N SER A 60 14.36 -12.97 15.11
CA SER A 60 15.78 -12.57 15.05
C SER A 60 16.08 -11.19 15.64
N LEU A 61 15.10 -10.30 15.66
CA LEU A 61 15.21 -8.95 16.23
C LEU A 61 14.73 -8.88 17.69
N GLY A 62 14.27 -10.00 18.28
CA GLY A 62 13.71 -10.03 19.63
C GLY A 62 12.37 -9.30 19.75
N LEU A 63 11.66 -9.10 18.63
CA LEU A 63 10.35 -8.47 18.60
C LEU A 63 9.30 -9.50 19.04
N LYS A 64 8.46 -9.12 20.01
CA LYS A 64 7.38 -9.99 20.50
C LYS A 64 6.21 -10.11 19.53
N ASP A 65 6.08 -9.15 18.61
CA ASP A 65 4.95 -9.03 17.68
C ASP A 65 5.43 -8.86 16.24
N ILE A 66 4.76 -9.54 15.30
CA ILE A 66 4.97 -9.43 13.83
C ILE A 66 4.33 -8.16 13.23
N LYS A 67 4.19 -7.11 14.03
CA LYS A 67 3.46 -5.90 13.66
C LYS A 67 4.41 -4.83 13.15
N GLY A 68 3.93 -4.05 12.20
CA GLY A 68 4.66 -2.97 11.57
C GLY A 68 5.11 -3.26 10.15
N ALA A 69 5.84 -2.30 9.59
CA ALA A 69 6.43 -2.36 8.27
C ALA A 69 7.92 -2.00 8.35
N LEU A 70 8.77 -2.88 7.84
CA LEU A 70 10.21 -2.64 7.77
C LEU A 70 10.50 -1.68 6.62
N VAL A 71 11.28 -0.63 6.88
CA VAL A 71 11.79 0.25 5.84
C VAL A 71 12.95 -0.43 5.12
N ALA A 72 12.70 -0.87 3.88
CA ALA A 72 13.68 -1.55 3.04
C ALA A 72 14.56 -0.57 2.25
N SER A 73 13.99 0.55 1.81
CA SER A 73 14.76 1.61 1.14
C SER A 73 14.10 2.97 1.32
N VAL A 74 14.93 4.02 1.29
CA VAL A 74 14.50 5.42 1.30
C VAL A 74 15.11 6.11 0.09
N VAL A 75 14.29 6.81 -0.68
CA VAL A 75 14.75 7.52 -1.88
C VAL A 75 15.48 8.81 -1.47
N LYS A 76 16.66 9.04 -2.03
CA LYS A 76 17.45 10.24 -1.74
C LYS A 76 16.71 11.53 -2.13
N GLY A 77 16.75 12.54 -1.27
CA GLY A 77 16.05 13.81 -1.44
C GLY A 77 14.53 13.75 -1.22
N SER A 78 13.98 12.58 -0.88
CA SER A 78 12.55 12.38 -0.66
C SER A 78 12.07 13.05 0.63
N PRO A 79 10.75 13.28 0.76
CA PRO A 79 10.16 13.74 2.02
C PRO A 79 10.48 12.81 3.20
N ALA A 80 10.59 11.50 2.98
CA ALA A 80 10.98 10.54 4.01
C ALA A 80 12.39 10.75 4.55
N GLU A 81 13.38 10.95 3.66
CA GLU A 81 14.75 11.21 4.07
C GLU A 81 14.84 12.52 4.87
N LYS A 82 14.15 13.57 4.40
CA LYS A 82 14.06 14.86 5.12
C LYS A 82 13.34 14.73 6.47
N GLY A 83 12.39 13.81 6.56
CA GLY A 83 11.68 13.45 7.79
C GLY A 83 12.48 12.57 8.74
N GLY A 84 13.70 12.16 8.36
CA GLY A 84 14.60 11.37 9.21
C GLY A 84 14.35 9.86 9.18
N ILE A 85 13.50 9.37 8.27
CA ILE A 85 13.27 7.92 8.09
C ILE A 85 14.53 7.27 7.52
N LYS A 86 14.91 6.12 8.08
CA LYS A 86 16.09 5.37 7.67
C LYS A 86 15.76 3.93 7.29
N VAL A 87 16.65 3.35 6.48
CA VAL A 87 16.62 1.92 6.18
C VAL A 87 16.84 1.13 7.46
N GLY A 88 16.01 0.12 7.68
CA GLY A 88 16.02 -0.69 8.91
C GLY A 88 15.03 -0.21 9.98
N ASP A 89 14.42 0.97 9.83
CA ASP A 89 13.38 1.42 10.74
C ASP A 89 12.14 0.54 10.65
N ILE A 90 11.43 0.39 11.76
CA ILE A 90 10.15 -0.32 11.82
C ILE A 90 9.03 0.70 12.06
N LEU A 91 8.15 0.84 11.07
CA LEU A 91 6.97 1.68 11.15
C LEU A 91 5.87 0.92 11.89
N LEU A 92 5.47 1.42 13.07
CA LEU A 92 4.42 0.80 13.89
C LEU A 92 3.05 1.42 13.65
N GLU A 93 3.02 2.68 13.23
CA GLU A 93 1.81 3.49 13.05
C GLU A 93 1.96 4.43 11.86
N PHE A 94 0.86 4.66 11.14
CA PHE A 94 0.76 5.66 10.10
C PHE A 94 -0.58 6.39 10.21
N ASP A 95 -0.53 7.72 10.30
CA ASP A 95 -1.73 8.59 10.39
C ASP A 95 -2.70 8.16 11.50
N GLY A 96 -2.18 7.92 12.71
CA GLY A 96 -3.01 7.50 13.85
C GLY A 96 -3.41 6.01 13.86
N LYS A 97 -3.04 5.24 12.82
CA LYS A 97 -3.48 3.85 12.63
C LYS A 97 -2.31 2.88 12.74
N LYS A 98 -2.47 1.87 13.60
CA LYS A 98 -1.48 0.79 13.76
C LYS A 98 -1.33 0.00 12.46
N ILE A 99 -0.10 -0.36 12.15
CA ILE A 99 0.25 -1.21 11.01
C ILE A 99 0.24 -2.66 11.51
N ASP A 100 -0.92 -3.32 11.48
CA ASP A 100 -1.05 -4.72 11.91
C ASP A 100 -0.69 -5.72 10.79
N ARG A 101 -0.94 -5.35 9.52
CA ARG A 101 -0.61 -6.17 8.36
C ARG A 101 -0.39 -5.28 7.14
N MET A 102 0.77 -5.39 6.50
CA MET A 102 0.92 -4.83 5.15
C MET A 102 0.05 -5.64 4.19
N THR A 103 -0.88 -4.98 3.51
CA THR A 103 -1.53 -5.52 2.33
C THR A 103 -0.53 -5.48 1.19
N GLN A 104 -0.23 -6.64 0.62
CA GLN A 104 0.47 -6.74 -0.67
C GLN A 104 -0.43 -6.19 -1.78
#